data_AF-A0A7Y0QZT0-F1
#
_entry.id   AF-A0A7Y0QZT0-F1
#
_cell.length_a   1.000
_cell.length_b   1.000
_cell.length_c   1.000
_cell.angle_alpha   90.00
_cell.angle_beta   90.00
_cell.angle_gamma   90.00
#
_symmetry.space_group_name_H-M   'P 1'
#
loop_
_entity.id
_entity.type
_entity.pdbx_description
1 polymer ?
#
loop_
_entity_poly.entity_id
_entity_poly.type
_entity_poly.pdbx_seq_one_letter_code
_entity_poly.pdbx_strand_id
1 'polypeptide(L)'
;MTRIATTIALALLFSAGSTFANTETKPEEMSNDTLLECANVSNARIAVPEHRAMFRHYLMSERDYSFDQLSSAELEFKAADKNESEVENIYKSQCKEVGEYLYSIGY
;
A
#
# COMPACT_ATOMS: atom_id res chain seq x y z
N MET A 1 -46.57 -9.83 -24.69
CA MET A 1 -45.97 -10.00 -23.35
C MET A 1 -44.52 -9.57 -23.42
N THR A 2 -44.24 -8.31 -23.13
CA THR A 2 -42.91 -7.71 -23.19
C THR A 2 -42.35 -7.68 -21.77
N ARG A 3 -41.31 -8.47 -21.51
CA ARG A 3 -40.62 -8.48 -20.22
C ARG A 3 -39.61 -7.34 -20.21
N ILE A 4 -39.82 -6.36 -19.33
CA ILE A 4 -38.86 -5.30 -19.05
C ILE A 4 -37.79 -5.92 -18.16
N ALA A 5 -36.60 -6.12 -18.70
CA ALA A 5 -35.43 -6.53 -17.95
C ALA A 5 -34.86 -5.31 -17.23
N THR A 6 -35.07 -5.22 -15.92
CA THR A 6 -34.36 -4.30 -15.03
C THR A 6 -32.96 -4.85 -14.79
N THR A 7 -32.00 -4.48 -15.63
CA THR A 7 -30.57 -4.67 -15.35
C THR A 7 -30.06 -3.49 -14.52
N ILE A 8 -30.08 -3.64 -13.20
CA ILE A 8 -29.31 -2.81 -12.28
C ILE A 8 -27.94 -3.49 -12.17
N ALA A 9 -26.86 -2.86 -12.62
CA ALA A 9 -25.51 -3.33 -12.34
C ALA A 9 -24.52 -2.17 -12.23
N LEU A 10 -24.35 -1.74 -10.98
CA LEU A 10 -23.12 -1.31 -10.32
C LEU A 10 -22.09 -0.53 -11.18
N ALA A 11 -22.17 0.80 -11.10
CA ALA A 11 -21.01 1.64 -11.37
C ALA A 11 -20.03 1.50 -10.19
N LEU A 12 -18.93 0.78 -10.39
CA LEU A 12 -17.76 0.83 -9.51
C LEU A 12 -17.08 2.19 -9.71
N LEU A 13 -17.51 3.18 -8.94
CA LEU A 13 -16.81 4.45 -8.80
C LEU A 13 -15.59 4.23 -7.89
N PHE A 14 -14.45 3.87 -8.49
CA PHE A 14 -13.15 4.06 -7.85
C PHE A 14 -12.80 5.54 -7.89
N SER A 15 -13.39 6.30 -6.98
CA SER A 15 -12.94 7.65 -6.65
C SER A 15 -12.56 7.68 -5.17
N ALA A 16 -11.50 6.96 -4.83
CA ALA A 16 -10.81 7.14 -3.57
C ALA A 16 -9.81 8.30 -3.72
N GLY A 17 -10.34 9.52 -3.78
CA GLY A 17 -9.54 10.70 -3.43
C GLY A 17 -9.47 10.73 -1.91
N SER A 18 -8.50 10.03 -1.32
CA SER A 18 -8.29 10.02 0.12
C SER A 18 -7.80 11.40 0.56
N THR A 19 -8.61 12.06 1.39
CA THR A 19 -8.22 13.21 2.19
C THR A 19 -7.05 12.78 3.08
N PHE A 20 -5.81 13.11 2.69
CA PHE A 20 -4.63 12.86 3.51
C PHE A 20 -4.62 13.85 4.68
N ALA A 21 -5.21 13.45 5.80
CA ALA A 21 -4.97 14.06 7.08
C ALA A 21 -3.73 13.40 7.68
N ASN A 22 -2.60 14.14 7.75
CA ASN A 22 -1.40 13.77 8.50
C ASN A 22 -1.76 13.58 9.97
N THR A 23 -2.16 12.36 10.30
CA THR A 23 -2.16 11.85 11.67
C THR A 23 -0.90 11.00 11.72
N GLU A 24 -0.06 11.13 12.75
CA GLU A 24 1.04 10.19 13.00
C GLU A 24 0.44 8.78 13.05
N THR A 25 0.40 8.10 11.91
CA THR A 25 -0.38 6.87 11.76
C THR A 25 0.55 5.76 12.15
N LYS A 26 0.33 5.18 13.33
CA LYS A 26 1.13 4.03 13.74
C LYS A 26 0.83 2.85 12.81
N PRO A 27 1.81 1.99 12.49
CA PRO A 27 1.60 0.85 11.61
C PRO A 27 0.52 -0.10 12.18
N GLU A 28 0.28 -0.09 13.49
CA GLU A 28 -0.79 -0.88 14.12
C GLU A 28 -2.20 -0.48 13.67
N GLU A 29 -2.37 0.78 13.29
CA GLU A 29 -3.66 1.40 12.95
C GLU A 29 -3.92 1.41 11.43
N MET A 30 -2.91 1.08 10.63
CA MET A 30 -3.00 1.03 9.17
C MET A 30 -3.61 -0.29 8.71
N SER A 31 -4.38 -0.24 7.61
CA SER A 31 -4.87 -1.46 6.97
C SER A 31 -3.71 -2.26 6.36
N ASN A 32 -3.91 -3.58 6.27
CA ASN A 32 -2.94 -4.47 5.60
C ASN A 32 -2.65 -4.04 4.17
N ASP A 33 -3.67 -3.60 3.42
CA ASP A 33 -3.51 -3.11 2.05
C ASP A 33 -2.61 -1.87 1.99
N THR A 34 -2.76 -0.97 2.96
CA THR A 34 -1.92 0.24 3.02
C THR A 34 -0.48 -0.11 3.35
N LEU A 35 -0.26 -0.99 4.33
CA LEU A 35 1.08 -1.45 4.71
C LEU A 35 1.75 -2.20 3.55
N LEU A 36 0.99 -3.01 2.81
CA LEU A 36 1.47 -3.72 1.62
C LEU A 36 1.82 -2.75 0.48
N GLU A 37 0.99 -1.73 0.26
CA GLU A 37 1.33 -0.65 -0.68
C GLU A 37 2.61 0.06 -0.25
N CYS A 38 2.76 0.39 1.03
CA CYS A 38 3.98 0.98 1.56
C CYS A 38 5.22 0.10 1.40
N ALA A 39 5.10 -1.22 1.59
CA ALA A 39 6.17 -2.16 1.31
C ALA A 39 6.60 -2.11 -0.17
N ASN A 40 5.63 -1.97 -1.08
CA ASN A 40 5.86 -1.96 -2.52
C ASN A 40 6.42 -0.62 -3.04
N VAL A 41 5.81 0.51 -2.66
CA VAL A 41 6.27 1.84 -3.08
C VAL A 41 7.61 2.22 -2.46
N SER A 42 7.98 1.64 -1.30
CA SER A 42 9.31 1.80 -0.69
C SER A 42 10.43 1.11 -1.48
N ASN A 43 10.12 0.48 -2.61
CA ASN A 43 11.09 0.00 -3.60
C ASN A 43 11.41 1.06 -4.67
N ALA A 44 10.75 2.20 -4.66
CA ALA A 44 10.99 3.30 -5.60
C ALA A 44 12.37 3.94 -5.37
N ARG A 45 12.94 4.55 -6.42
CA ARG A 45 14.31 5.11 -6.38
C ARG A 45 14.51 6.20 -5.32
N ILE A 46 13.45 6.92 -4.94
CA ILE A 46 13.51 8.00 -3.95
C ILE A 46 13.28 7.51 -2.51
N ALA A 47 12.94 6.24 -2.34
CA ALA A 47 12.67 5.68 -1.02
C ALA A 47 13.97 5.42 -0.26
N VAL A 48 13.90 5.51 1.07
CA VAL A 48 14.98 5.06 1.94
C VAL A 48 15.08 3.54 1.78
N PRO A 49 16.23 2.99 1.37
CA PRO A 49 16.35 1.58 1.02
C PRO A 49 15.88 0.61 2.11
N GLU A 50 16.09 0.98 3.37
CA GLU A 50 15.75 0.18 4.54
C GLU A 50 14.23 0.05 4.74
N HIS A 51 13.43 1.06 4.38
CA HIS A 51 11.99 1.08 4.67
C HIS A 51 11.26 -0.13 4.06
N ARG A 52 11.64 -0.56 2.86
CA ARG A 52 11.06 -1.76 2.24
C ARG A 52 11.28 -2.99 3.11
N ALA A 53 12.48 -3.17 3.68
CA ALA A 53 12.78 -4.30 4.55
C ALA A 53 11.94 -4.24 5.83
N MET A 54 11.84 -3.06 6.44
CA MET A 54 11.06 -2.82 7.66
C MET A 54 9.57 -3.12 7.47
N PHE A 55 8.94 -2.60 6.40
CA PHE A 55 7.54 -2.90 6.12
C PHE A 55 7.31 -4.39 5.88
N ARG A 56 8.19 -5.05 5.13
CA ARG A 56 8.08 -6.50 4.88
C ARG A 56 8.25 -7.31 6.17
N HIS A 57 9.20 -6.94 7.02
CA HIS A 57 9.40 -7.61 8.30
C HIS A 57 8.18 -7.43 9.22
N TYR A 58 7.65 -6.20 9.34
CA TYR A 58 6.42 -5.93 10.09
C TYR A 58 5.23 -6.75 9.58
N LEU A 59 5.02 -6.79 8.26
CA LEU A 59 3.96 -7.58 7.66
C LEU A 59 4.10 -9.08 7.97
N MET A 60 5.33 -9.60 8.01
CA MET A 60 5.58 -11.00 8.33
C MET A 60 5.44 -11.33 9.81
N SER A 61 5.86 -10.44 10.71
CA SER A 61 5.85 -10.70 12.15
C SER A 61 4.52 -10.36 12.82
N GLU A 62 3.89 -9.25 12.41
CA GLU A 62 2.71 -8.69 13.09
C GLU A 62 1.40 -8.86 12.31
N ARG A 63 1.47 -9.27 11.04
CA ARG A 63 0.30 -9.33 10.13
C ARG A 63 0.13 -10.66 9.39
N ASP A 64 0.88 -11.69 9.79
CA ASP A 64 0.78 -13.05 9.25
C ASP A 64 1.00 -13.17 7.72
N TYR A 65 1.73 -12.22 7.11
CA TYR A 65 2.13 -12.37 5.71
C TYR A 65 3.27 -13.37 5.56
N SER A 66 3.16 -14.24 4.57
CA SER A 66 4.29 -15.07 4.12
C SER A 66 5.19 -14.32 3.15
N PHE A 67 6.44 -14.78 3.02
CA PHE A 67 7.37 -14.28 2.02
C PHE A 67 6.81 -14.38 0.59
N ASP A 68 6.10 -15.46 0.27
CA ASP A 68 5.54 -15.71 -1.07
C ASP A 68 4.41 -14.73 -1.40
N GLN A 69 3.58 -14.38 -0.42
CA GLN A 69 2.54 -13.34 -0.59
C GLN A 69 3.17 -11.98 -0.87
N LEU A 70 4.19 -11.59 -0.10
CA LEU A 70 4.87 -10.30 -0.28
C LEU A 70 5.63 -10.23 -1.61
N SER A 71 6.22 -11.34 -2.05
CA SER A 71 6.94 -11.42 -3.32
C SER A 71 5.99 -11.38 -4.52
N SER A 72 4.85 -12.06 -4.42
CA SER A 72 3.79 -11.99 -5.43
C SER A 72 3.23 -10.57 -5.55
N ALA A 73 2.92 -9.91 -4.43
CA ALA A 73 2.43 -8.54 -4.42
C ALA A 73 3.43 -7.54 -5.04
N GLU A 74 4.73 -7.71 -4.80
CA GLU A 74 5.75 -6.86 -5.41
C GLU A 74 5.83 -7.08 -6.93
N LEU A 75 5.70 -8.32 -7.40
CA LEU A 75 5.65 -8.62 -8.83
C LEU A 75 4.42 -8.00 -9.50
N GLU A 76 3.25 -8.10 -8.88
CA GLU A 76 2.02 -7.47 -9.35
C GLU A 76 2.14 -5.95 -9.38
N PHE A 77 2.69 -5.35 -8.33
CA PHE A 77 2.94 -3.91 -8.28
C PHE A 77 3.87 -3.43 -9.41
N LYS A 78 4.96 -4.17 -9.68
CA LYS A 78 5.87 -3.87 -10.79
C LYS A 78 5.19 -4.05 -12.15
N ALA A 79 4.35 -5.07 -12.29
CA ALA A 79 3.63 -5.35 -13.54
C ALA A 79 2.51 -4.33 -13.82
N ALA A 80 1.98 -3.67 -12.78
CA ALA A 80 0.97 -2.64 -12.91
C ALA A 80 1.48 -1.34 -13.57
N ASP A 81 2.80 -1.18 -13.73
CA ASP A 81 3.45 -0.04 -14.40
C ASP A 81 2.90 1.32 -13.93
N LYS A 82 2.74 1.44 -12.59
CA LYS A 82 2.22 2.67 -11.97
C LYS A 82 3.11 3.86 -12.33
N ASN A 83 2.49 5.02 -12.48
CA ASN A 83 3.20 6.26 -12.76
C ASN A 83 4.24 6.56 -11.67
N GLU A 84 5.49 6.82 -12.06
CA GLU A 84 6.57 7.06 -11.08
C GLU A 84 6.24 8.19 -10.12
N SER A 85 5.67 9.30 -10.60
CA SER A 85 5.28 10.43 -9.72
C SER A 85 4.17 10.06 -8.74
N GLU A 86 3.25 9.19 -9.13
CA GLU A 86 2.22 8.66 -8.21
C GLU A 86 2.86 7.82 -7.11
N VAL A 87 3.75 6.90 -7.49
CA VAL A 87 4.50 6.05 -6.54
C VAL A 87 5.32 6.90 -5.57
N GLU A 88 6.02 7.92 -6.08
CA GLU A 88 6.78 8.84 -5.24
C GLU A 88 5.89 9.62 -4.27
N ASN A 89 4.74 10.10 -4.73
CA ASN A 89 3.82 10.87 -3.90
C ASN A 89 3.27 10.01 -2.77
N ILE A 90 2.80 8.78 -3.06
CA ILE A 90 2.33 7.84 -2.04
C ILE A 90 3.42 7.58 -1.02
N TYR A 91 4.65 7.29 -1.47
CA TYR A 91 5.75 7.07 -0.55
C TYR A 91 5.99 8.28 0.37
N LYS A 92 6.10 9.48 -0.21
CA LYS A 92 6.39 10.72 0.54
C LYS A 92 5.27 11.11 1.50
N SER A 93 4.01 10.96 1.10
CA SER A 93 2.86 11.44 1.89
C SER A 93 2.36 10.43 2.91
N GLN A 94 2.63 9.14 2.74
CA GLN A 94 1.98 8.10 3.53
C GLN A 94 2.96 7.10 4.15
N CYS A 95 4.03 6.74 3.43
CA CYS A 95 4.87 5.60 3.83
C CYS A 95 6.18 6.02 4.49
N LYS A 96 6.69 7.21 4.18
CA LYS A 96 8.02 7.63 4.64
C LYS A 96 8.11 7.68 6.17
N GLU A 97 7.21 8.40 6.83
CA GLU A 97 7.23 8.57 8.30
C GLU A 97 6.99 7.24 9.02
N VAL A 98 6.11 6.39 8.47
CA VAL A 98 5.86 5.05 9.02
C VAL A 98 7.07 4.14 8.85
N GLY A 99 7.77 4.22 7.72
CA GLY A 99 9.02 3.50 7.48
C GLY A 99 10.13 3.94 8.43
N GLU A 100 10.25 5.25 8.68
CA GLU A 100 11.19 5.81 9.66
C GLU A 100 10.86 5.33 11.07
N TYR A 101 9.57 5.28 11.43
CA TYR A 101 9.12 4.75 12.71
C TYR A 101 9.45 3.26 12.87
N LEU A 102 9.10 2.42 11.88
CA LEU A 102 9.41 0.98 11.90
C LEU A 102 10.92 0.72 12.03
N TYR A 103 11.74 1.47 11.29
CA TYR A 103 13.20 1.42 11.40
C TYR A 103 13.67 1.79 12.82
N SER A 104 13.09 2.84 13.41
CA SER A 104 13.47 3.30 14.75
C SER A 104 13.18 2.30 15.87
N ILE A 105 12.18 1.44 15.69
CA ILE A 105 11.79 0.41 16.67
C ILE A 105 12.36 -0.98 16.36
N GLY A 106 13.18 -1.10 15.31
CA GLY A 106 13.96 -2.31 15.01
C GLY A 106 13.22 -3.41 14.26
N TYR A 107 12.20 -3.06 13.47
CA TYR A 107 11.79 -3.92 12.37
C TYR A 107 12.82 -3.91 11.25
#